data_AF-A0A8J6B239-F1
#
_entry.id   AF-A0A8J6B239-F1
#
_cell.length_a   1.000
_cell.length_b   1.000
_cell.length_c   1.000
_cell.angle_alpha   90.00
_cell.angle_beta   90.00
_cell.angle_gamma   90.00
#
_symmetry.space_group_name_H-M   'P 1'
#
loop_
_entity.id
_entity.type
_entity.pdbx_description
1 polymer ?
#
loop_
_entity_poly.entity_id
_entity_poly.type
_entity_poly.pdbx_seq_one_letter_code
_entity_poly.pdbx_strand_id
1 'polypeptide(L)'
;MKAVILAAGYGTRLLKDLQGADEQHLQDLTGTPKPLLPIAGFPLISYWIEALRGGQDPIDIFIITNELYQGKFKDWAKNYPFVTVISDGTSTNEERLGAVSCLQLIIEAFSIDDSLMVIGG
;
A
#
# COMPACT_ATOMS: atom_id res chain seq x y z
N MET A 1 12.19 15.83 -0.25
CA MET A 1 11.00 15.28 0.45
C MET A 1 10.72 13.87 -0.06
N LYS A 2 10.39 12.95 0.85
CA LYS A 2 10.01 11.56 0.53
C LYS A 2 8.58 11.29 1.01
N ALA A 3 7.90 10.31 0.42
CA ALA A 3 6.59 9.85 0.88
C ALA A 3 6.56 8.34 1.08
N VAL A 4 5.86 7.89 2.11
CA VAL A 4 5.55 6.48 2.34
C VAL A 4 4.05 6.27 2.46
N ILE A 5 3.54 5.25 1.76
CA ILE A 5 2.19 4.71 1.94
C ILE A 5 2.28 3.40 2.72
N LEU A 6 1.63 3.35 3.88
CA LEU A 6 1.56 2.17 4.74
C LEU A 6 0.44 1.23 4.26
N ALA A 7 0.83 0.15 3.58
CA ALA A 7 -0.06 -0.79 2.89
C ALA A 7 0.17 -2.27 3.28
N ALA A 8 0.75 -2.52 4.46
CA ALA A 8 1.01 -3.86 4.99
C ALA A 8 -0.18 -4.47 5.77
N GLY A 9 -1.29 -3.74 5.85
CA GLY A 9 -2.49 -4.21 6.52
C GLY A 9 -3.18 -5.37 5.79
N TYR A 10 -3.69 -6.32 6.57
CA TYR A 10 -4.41 -7.51 6.05
C TYR A 10 -5.90 -7.27 5.78
N GLY A 11 -6.41 -6.06 6.04
CA GLY A 11 -7.77 -5.66 5.68
C GLY A 11 -8.87 -6.54 6.30
N THR A 12 -8.61 -7.22 7.43
CA THR A 12 -9.44 -8.33 7.92
C THR A 12 -10.91 -8.00 8.16
N ARG A 13 -11.24 -6.73 8.45
CA ARG A 13 -12.64 -6.28 8.57
C ARG A 13 -13.33 -6.26 7.21
N LEU A 14 -12.78 -5.49 6.27
CA LEU A 14 -13.32 -5.39 4.92
C LEU A 14 -13.32 -6.75 4.20
N LEU A 15 -12.31 -7.58 4.43
CA LEU A 15 -12.26 -8.94 3.89
C LEU A 15 -13.50 -9.76 4.30
N LYS A 16 -13.91 -9.67 5.57
CA LYS A 16 -15.12 -10.36 6.06
C LYS A 16 -16.38 -9.80 5.41
N ASP A 17 -16.45 -8.47 5.24
CA ASP A 17 -17.60 -7.83 4.59
C ASP A 17 -17.71 -8.28 3.11
N LEU A 18 -16.59 -8.38 2.38
CA LEU A 18 -16.56 -8.86 1.00
C LEU A 18 -16.93 -10.35 0.90
N GLN A 19 -16.48 -11.18 1.85
CA GLN A 19 -16.82 -12.60 1.91
C GLN A 19 -18.30 -12.84 2.25
N GLY A 20 -18.92 -11.92 3.01
CA GLY A 20 -20.33 -11.99 3.38
C GLY A 20 -21.28 -11.28 2.42
N ALA A 21 -20.77 -10.68 1.33
CA ALA A 21 -21.58 -9.94 0.37
C ALA A 21 -22.39 -10.88 -0.53
N ASP A 22 -23.67 -10.58 -0.75
CA ASP A 22 -24.52 -11.33 -1.69
C ASP A 22 -24.16 -11.04 -3.17
N GLU A 23 -23.56 -9.88 -3.41
CA GLU A 23 -23.25 -9.39 -4.74
C GLU A 23 -21.93 -9.99 -5.24
N GLN A 24 -21.98 -10.79 -6.31
CA GLN A 24 -20.82 -11.49 -6.88
C GLN A 24 -19.63 -10.56 -7.15
N HIS A 25 -19.89 -9.38 -7.70
CA HIS A 25 -18.84 -8.43 -8.04
C HIS A 25 -18.06 -7.92 -6.82
N LEU A 26 -18.65 -7.96 -5.61
CA LEU A 26 -17.94 -7.66 -4.37
C LEU A 26 -17.14 -8.87 -3.89
N GLN A 27 -17.67 -10.08 -4.02
CA GLN A 27 -16.93 -11.31 -3.70
C GLN A 27 -15.67 -11.46 -4.56
N ASP A 28 -15.73 -11.06 -5.83
CA ASP A 28 -14.59 -11.07 -6.77
C ASP A 28 -13.42 -10.18 -6.30
N LEU A 29 -13.67 -9.22 -5.40
CA LEU A 29 -12.65 -8.37 -4.79
C LEU A 29 -11.92 -9.05 -3.62
N THR A 30 -12.41 -10.21 -3.16
CA THR A 30 -11.81 -10.95 -2.04
C THR A 30 -10.33 -11.25 -2.29
N GLY A 31 -9.50 -10.98 -1.29
CA GLY A 31 -8.05 -11.17 -1.38
C GLY A 31 -7.32 -10.04 -2.12
N THR A 32 -8.00 -9.06 -2.70
CA THR A 32 -7.37 -7.80 -3.14
C THR A 32 -7.08 -6.92 -1.93
N PRO A 33 -5.82 -6.46 -1.73
CA PRO A 33 -5.50 -5.60 -0.60
C PRO A 33 -6.27 -4.29 -0.72
N LYS A 34 -6.75 -3.75 0.40
CA LYS A 34 -7.61 -2.55 0.44
C LYS A 34 -7.09 -1.39 -0.42
N PRO A 35 -5.79 -1.04 -0.41
CA PRO A 35 -5.28 0.04 -1.26
C PRO A 35 -5.39 -0.22 -2.77
N LEU A 36 -5.48 -1.48 -3.20
CA LEU A 36 -5.66 -1.84 -4.61
C LEU A 36 -7.12 -2.04 -5.03
N LEU A 37 -8.08 -1.87 -4.12
CA LEU A 37 -9.49 -1.95 -4.47
C LEU A 37 -9.88 -0.81 -5.43
N PRO A 38 -10.72 -1.08 -6.44
CA PRO A 38 -11.11 -0.09 -7.42
C PRO A 38 -12.11 0.90 -6.82
N ILE A 39 -11.84 2.19 -6.97
CA ILE A 39 -12.76 3.30 -6.75
C ILE A 39 -12.91 4.00 -8.10
N ALA A 40 -14.15 4.12 -8.59
CA ALA A 40 -14.44 4.72 -9.91
C ALA A 40 -13.52 4.21 -11.06
N GLY A 41 -13.21 2.90 -11.05
CA GLY A 41 -12.40 2.25 -12.08
C GLY A 41 -10.88 2.26 -11.87
N PHE A 42 -10.37 2.92 -10.82
CA PHE A 42 -8.94 2.99 -10.53
C PHE A 42 -8.62 2.46 -9.13
N PRO A 43 -7.48 1.78 -8.92
CA PRO A 43 -7.03 1.38 -7.59
C PRO A 43 -6.98 2.58 -6.64
N LEU A 44 -7.49 2.45 -5.42
CA LEU A 44 -7.54 3.52 -4.43
C LEU A 44 -6.18 4.21 -4.23
N ILE A 45 -5.10 3.44 -4.21
CA ILE A 45 -3.73 3.94 -4.04
C ILE A 45 -3.27 4.83 -5.21
N SER A 46 -3.79 4.62 -6.42
CA SER A 46 -3.45 5.44 -7.60
C SER A 46 -3.84 6.90 -7.39
N TYR A 47 -4.94 7.18 -6.68
CA TYR A 47 -5.34 8.55 -6.36
C TYR A 47 -4.29 9.28 -5.50
N TRP A 48 -3.67 8.58 -4.55
CA TRP A 48 -2.57 9.15 -3.76
C TRP A 48 -1.34 9.41 -4.62
N ILE A 49 -1.01 8.48 -5.53
CA ILE A 49 0.13 8.67 -6.44
C ILE A 49 -0.07 9.90 -7.34
N GLU A 50 -1.25 10.06 -7.95
CA GLU A 50 -1.52 11.22 -8.80
C GLU A 50 -1.55 12.53 -8.00
N ALA A 51 -2.08 12.51 -6.76
CA ALA A 51 -2.05 13.68 -5.88
C ALA A 51 -0.61 14.10 -5.50
N LEU A 52 0.26 13.12 -5.19
CA LEU A 52 1.66 13.37 -4.87
C LEU A 52 2.45 13.85 -6.11
N ARG A 53 2.14 13.31 -7.29
CA ARG A 53 2.75 13.70 -8.56
C ARG A 53 2.34 15.11 -9.02
N GLY A 54 1.15 15.58 -8.65
CA GLY A 54 0.66 16.92 -9.01
C GLY A 54 1.43 18.08 -8.37
N GLY A 55 2.37 17.80 -7.46
CA GLY A 55 3.25 18.80 -6.86
C GLY A 55 4.32 19.33 -7.82
N GLN A 56 4.95 20.45 -7.45
CA GLN A 56 6.03 21.07 -8.24
C GLN A 56 7.38 20.37 -8.04
N ASP A 57 7.58 19.71 -6.89
CA ASP A 57 8.84 19.09 -6.54
C ASP A 57 8.80 17.56 -6.74
N PRO A 58 9.87 16.95 -7.28
CA PRO A 58 9.98 15.50 -7.39
C PRO A 58 9.98 14.87 -5.99
N ILE A 59 9.18 13.82 -5.82
CA ILE A 59 9.05 13.08 -4.56
C ILE A 59 9.30 11.59 -4.80
N ASP A 60 10.22 11.01 -4.03
CA ASP A 60 10.41 9.56 -4.00
C ASP A 60 9.27 8.95 -3.19
N ILE A 61 8.56 7.98 -3.79
CA ILE A 61 7.39 7.35 -3.19
C ILE A 61 7.69 5.90 -2.86
N PHE A 62 7.50 5.54 -1.60
CA PHE A 62 7.64 4.19 -1.07
C PHE A 62 6.27 3.63 -0.71
N ILE A 63 6.06 2.35 -0.98
CA ILE A 63 4.91 1.59 -0.49
C ILE A 63 5.47 0.43 0.31
N ILE A 64 5.12 0.38 1.59
CA ILE A 64 5.39 -0.81 2.41
C ILE A 64 4.16 -1.70 2.45
N THR A 65 4.33 -2.95 2.08
CA THR A 65 3.28 -3.97 2.13
C THR A 65 3.79 -5.22 2.85
N ASN A 66 3.04 -6.32 2.81
CA ASN A 66 3.43 -7.61 3.37
C ASN A 66 3.78 -8.60 2.25
N GLU A 67 4.39 -9.74 2.58
CA GLU A 67 4.81 -10.74 1.59
C GLU A 67 3.62 -11.28 0.78
N LEU A 68 2.47 -11.46 1.43
CA LEU A 68 1.24 -11.96 0.80
C LEU A 68 0.78 -11.05 -0.35
N TYR A 69 0.91 -9.73 -0.19
CA TYR A 69 0.42 -8.74 -1.17
C TYR A 69 1.51 -8.11 -2.02
N GLN A 70 2.79 -8.36 -1.73
CA GLN A 70 3.91 -7.74 -2.43
C GLN A 70 3.84 -7.91 -3.96
N GLY A 71 3.48 -9.11 -4.44
CA GLY A 71 3.32 -9.38 -5.87
C GLY A 71 2.28 -8.46 -6.53
N LYS A 72 1.12 -8.28 -5.88
CA LYS A 72 0.03 -7.43 -6.40
C LYS A 72 0.44 -5.96 -6.48
N PHE A 73 1.14 -5.46 -5.45
CA PHE A 73 1.66 -4.08 -5.47
C PHE A 73 2.75 -3.90 -6.52
N LYS A 74 3.67 -4.86 -6.69
CA LYS A 74 4.69 -4.80 -7.74
C LYS A 74 4.06 -4.79 -9.14
N ASP A 75 3.03 -5.60 -9.38
CA ASP A 75 2.31 -5.61 -10.65
C ASP A 75 1.62 -4.28 -10.93
N TRP A 76 0.93 -3.71 -9.93
CA TRP A 76 0.33 -2.38 -10.04
C TRP A 76 1.38 -1.27 -10.27
N ALA A 77 2.52 -1.35 -9.58
CA ALA A 77 3.60 -0.36 -9.64
C ALA A 77 4.34 -0.34 -10.99
N LYS A 78 4.16 -1.34 -11.86
CA LYS A 78 4.69 -1.30 -13.24
C LYS A 78 4.23 -0.06 -14.03
N ASN A 79 3.08 0.50 -13.68
CA ASN A 79 2.55 1.72 -14.28
C ASN A 79 3.17 3.01 -13.68
N TYR A 80 3.95 2.90 -12.61
CA TYR A 80 4.47 4.00 -11.81
C TYR A 80 5.98 3.81 -11.54
N PRO A 81 6.85 4.14 -12.52
CA PRO A 81 8.29 3.83 -12.45
C PRO A 81 9.05 4.51 -11.31
N PHE A 82 8.45 5.53 -10.68
CA PHE A 82 9.00 6.28 -9.55
C PHE A 82 8.52 5.77 -8.18
N VAL A 83 7.73 4.69 -8.16
CA VAL A 83 7.23 4.06 -6.93
C VAL A 83 8.06 2.83 -6.59
N THR A 84 8.57 2.78 -5.36
CA THR A 84 9.29 1.62 -4.84
C THR A 84 8.43 0.83 -3.86
N VAL A 85 8.24 -0.47 -4.13
CA VAL A 85 7.48 -1.37 -3.26
C VAL A 85 8.42 -2.21 -2.41
N ILE A 86 8.26 -2.15 -1.09
CA ILE A 86 9.00 -2.92 -0.10
C ILE A 86 8.04 -3.80 0.72
N SER A 87 8.50 -4.98 1.13
CA SER A 87 7.77 -5.84 2.06
C SER A 87 8.28 -5.63 3.48
N ASP A 88 7.38 -5.70 4.45
CA ASP A 88 7.70 -5.75 5.88
C ASP A 88 8.13 -7.14 6.35
N GLY A 89 8.14 -8.14 5.44
CA GLY A 89 8.57 -9.51 5.69
C GLY A 89 7.51 -10.39 6.34
N THR A 90 6.33 -9.85 6.67
CA THR A 90 5.26 -10.61 7.33
C THR A 90 4.40 -11.34 6.31
N SER A 91 3.94 -12.54 6.65
CA SER A 91 3.09 -13.36 5.78
C SER A 91 1.68 -13.56 6.35
N THR A 92 1.51 -13.33 7.66
CA THR A 92 0.22 -13.45 8.35
C THR A 92 -0.15 -12.19 9.15
N ASN A 93 -1.43 -12.03 9.47
CA ASN A 93 -1.92 -10.87 10.20
C ASN A 93 -1.41 -10.83 11.65
N GLU A 94 -1.09 -11.98 12.22
CA GLU A 94 -0.61 -12.14 13.60
C GLU A 94 0.86 -11.70 13.72
N GLU A 95 1.63 -11.83 12.64
CA GLU A 95 3.04 -11.41 12.54
C GLU A 95 3.22 -9.92 12.23
N ARG A 96 2.14 -9.20 11.91
CA ARG A 96 2.20 -7.81 11.41
C ARG A 96 3.07 -6.92 12.32
N LEU A 97 3.99 -6.17 11.72
CA LEU A 97 4.91 -5.32 12.49
C LEU A 97 4.23 -4.06 13.06
N GLY A 98 3.13 -3.64 12.43
CA GLY A 98 2.43 -2.40 12.75
C GLY A 98 3.11 -1.17 12.11
N ALA A 99 2.37 -0.05 12.11
CA ALA A 99 2.75 1.15 11.37
C ALA A 99 4.13 1.71 11.77
N VAL A 100 4.42 1.78 13.08
CA VAL A 100 5.67 2.37 13.59
C VAL A 100 6.89 1.57 13.14
N SER A 101 6.83 0.24 13.28
CA SER A 101 7.91 -0.66 12.85
C SER A 101 8.10 -0.62 11.33
N CYS A 102 7.01 -0.54 10.56
CA CYS A 102 7.08 -0.36 9.11
C CYS A 102 7.76 0.96 8.71
N LEU A 103 7.50 2.05 9.44
CA LEU A 103 8.17 3.33 9.22
C LEU A 103 9.67 3.23 9.50
N GLN A 104 10.05 2.61 10.63
CA GLN A 104 11.45 2.39 10.96
C GLN A 104 12.17 1.59 9.86
N LEU A 105 11.55 0.51 9.37
CA LEU A 105 12.10 -0.33 8.30
C LEU A 105 12.40 0.50 7.04
N ILE A 106 11.49 1.38 6.60
CA ILE A 106 11.72 2.24 5.44
C ILE A 106 12.84 3.26 5.69
N ILE A 107 12.84 3.89 6.86
CA ILE A 107 13.86 4.89 7.19
C ILE A 107 15.25 4.26 7.14
N GLU A 108 15.40 3.07 7.72
CA GLU A 108 16.66 2.32 7.72
C GLU A 108 17.03 1.82 6.31
N ALA A 109 16.10 1.18 5.60
CA ALA A 109 16.35 0.59 4.28
C ALA A 109 16.80 1.62 3.22
N PHE A 110 16.29 2.85 3.31
CA PHE A 110 16.59 3.92 2.35
C PHE A 110 17.40 5.08 2.95
N SER A 111 17.97 4.89 4.15
CA SER A 111 18.77 5.89 4.87
C SER A 111 18.13 7.28 4.81
N ILE A 112 16.86 7.36 5.19
CA ILE A 112 16.09 8.60 5.08
C ILE A 112 16.53 9.58 6.18
N ASP A 113 17.21 10.64 5.76
CA ASP A 113 17.63 11.77 6.60
C ASP A 113 16.99 13.11 6.12
N ASP A 114 15.74 13.02 5.64
CA ASP A 114 14.95 14.16 5.14
C ASP A 114 13.49 14.02 5.61
N SER A 115 12.70 15.07 5.42
CA SER A 115 11.27 15.10 5.68
C SER A 115 10.55 13.96 4.96
N LEU A 116 9.83 13.16 5.75
CA LEU A 116 9.05 12.01 5.29
C LEU A 116 7.55 12.26 5.51
N MET A 117 6.79 12.33 4.43
CA MET A 117 5.34 12.33 4.47
C MET A 117 4.84 10.90 4.66
N VAL A 118 3.93 10.68 5.62
CA VAL A 118 3.37 9.36 5.93
C VAL A 118 1.88 9.34 5.61
N ILE A 119 1.46 8.39 4.78
CA ILE A 119 0.06 8.14 4.43
C ILE A 119 -0.34 6.77 5.00
N GLY A 120 -1.23 6.78 6.00
CA GLY A 120 -1.82 5.57 6.59
C GLY A 120 -3.28 5.38 6.20
N GLY A 121 -3.76 4.13 6.16
CA GLY A 121 -5.14 3.79 5.77
C GLY A 121 -5.65 2.45 6.28
#